data_AF-A0A7Y4X698-F1
#
_entry.id   AF-A0A7Y4X698-F1
#
_cell.length_a   1.000
_cell.length_b   1.000
_cell.length_c   1.000
_cell.angle_alpha   90.00
_cell.angle_beta   90.00
_cell.angle_gamma   90.00
#
_symmetry.space_group_name_H-M   'P 1'
#
loop_
_entity.id
_entity.type
_entity.pdbx_description
1 polymer ?
#
loop_
_entity_poly.entity_id
_entity_poly.type
_entity_poly.pdbx_seq_one_letter_code
_entity_poly.pdbx_strand_id
1 'polypeptide(L)'
;MLNHTLLHTLSRVVLLVGALLFSLPTLAVAGCGCEKPPPAPASVRPNATYGGMPVTMFGSGITTGQLYTVTFTAMNGTATTVSSVAAVSKRDLADGVYKAQLIVTVPSSLPLGPVGITVKRAGQTVILLSIPDTSFTVAPQPISVPAQVGEFHYQNFQFAVSRAGVVYLSLNLNSVTLPMVFQGQAKGYPLRFSSDDIVFYNTQGFLMQLLNQNMPGLGSTVSSSGNDSDTLHYSRHEFTTFYLEHDERQAHSMDPTDANWHLDGSRHIDHDHLVLAITGKMNGNGPVPGATPAFELVFKTFSLFHHGLVGASSINMSNAATTDSYNSITNLSGTDGDLRSNGSINLTNAAFVNGDATAASFSVTNGAVITGTKTTTSQALDFMPISVPKELQNLGNIVRTNSKTYTLVGPASYKVGKIDLSNDARLIIDNANGPVTLYVTQNVTTTNSARITTTDTNPENFALYMVNGGDVTLTNAGTFYGVVYGPQSLINFTNGGQFNGAFVGKSVTLNNGAQVHYDTALRGE
;
A
#
# COMPACT_ATOMS: atom_id res chain seq x y z
N MET A 1 -66.45 16.91 -56.40
CA MET A 1 -67.60 15.99 -56.28
C MET A 1 -67.09 14.67 -55.74
N LEU A 2 -67.53 14.33 -54.51
CA LEU A 2 -67.57 13.02 -53.82
C LEU A 2 -66.28 12.16 -53.70
N ASN A 3 -66.04 11.36 -52.66
CA ASN A 3 -66.27 11.36 -51.21
C ASN A 3 -65.61 10.06 -50.68
N HIS A 4 -64.98 10.09 -49.49
CA HIS A 4 -64.79 8.96 -48.53
C HIS A 4 -63.96 7.71 -48.97
N THR A 5 -63.18 6.97 -48.16
CA THR A 5 -63.10 6.78 -46.70
C THR A 5 -61.87 5.92 -46.34
N LEU A 6 -61.20 6.26 -45.22
CA LEU A 6 -60.74 5.42 -44.08
C LEU A 6 -59.81 4.18 -44.24
N LEU A 7 -58.71 4.22 -43.45
CA LEU A 7 -58.30 3.29 -42.37
C LEU A 7 -56.97 2.47 -42.48
N HIS A 8 -56.19 2.62 -41.40
CA HIS A 8 -55.14 1.75 -40.80
C HIS A 8 -53.73 1.64 -41.45
N THR A 9 -52.74 2.39 -40.93
CA THR A 9 -51.78 2.03 -39.86
C THR A 9 -50.84 0.87 -40.18
N LEU A 10 -49.55 1.16 -40.43
CA LEU A 10 -48.43 0.70 -39.59
C LEU A 10 -47.09 1.28 -40.08
N SER A 11 -46.23 1.61 -39.11
CA SER A 11 -44.76 1.70 -39.20
C SER A 11 -44.13 2.80 -40.08
N ARG A 12 -43.69 3.88 -39.40
CA ARG A 12 -42.35 4.48 -39.56
C ARG A 12 -42.11 5.54 -38.47
N VAL A 13 -41.83 5.06 -37.26
CA VAL A 13 -41.05 5.84 -36.28
C VAL A 13 -39.60 5.47 -36.54
N VAL A 14 -38.88 6.35 -37.23
CA VAL A 14 -37.41 6.27 -37.32
C VAL A 14 -36.88 6.73 -35.97
N LEU A 15 -36.59 5.78 -35.08
CA LEU A 15 -35.83 6.03 -33.86
C LEU A 15 -34.40 6.41 -34.26
N LEU A 16 -34.07 7.68 -34.09
CA LEU A 16 -32.71 8.19 -34.01
C LEU A 16 -32.14 7.82 -32.62
N VAL A 17 -31.76 6.56 -32.42
CA VAL A 17 -30.92 6.13 -31.27
C VAL A 17 -29.50 6.03 -31.79
N GLY A 18 -28.92 7.19 -32.07
CA GLY A 18 -27.51 7.34 -32.39
C GLY A 18 -26.70 7.34 -31.09
N ALA A 19 -26.19 6.17 -30.73
CA ALA A 19 -24.94 5.94 -30.00
C ALA A 19 -24.44 7.06 -29.07
N LEU A 20 -25.08 7.22 -27.90
CA LEU A 20 -24.32 7.55 -26.69
C LEU A 20 -23.68 6.25 -26.21
N LEU A 21 -22.52 5.92 -26.76
CA LEU A 21 -21.57 5.05 -26.07
C LEU A 21 -21.11 5.83 -24.85
N PHE A 22 -21.85 5.70 -23.74
CA PHE A 22 -21.30 5.96 -22.43
C PHE A 22 -20.10 5.01 -22.31
N SER A 23 -18.89 5.54 -22.46
CA SER A 23 -17.70 4.89 -21.95
C SER A 23 -17.99 4.63 -20.48
N LEU A 24 -18.30 3.37 -20.15
CA LEU A 24 -18.40 2.95 -18.76
C LEU A 24 -17.12 3.44 -18.07
N PRO A 25 -17.21 4.12 -16.93
CA PRO A 25 -16.02 4.55 -16.22
C PRO A 25 -15.15 3.31 -15.99
N THR A 26 -13.95 3.32 -16.57
CA THR A 26 -12.95 2.31 -16.27
C THR A 26 -12.71 2.36 -14.78
N LEU A 27 -12.83 1.23 -14.10
CA LEU A 27 -12.45 1.12 -12.69
C LEU A 27 -11.04 1.69 -12.55
N ALA A 28 -10.87 2.70 -11.69
CA ALA A 28 -9.58 3.28 -11.43
C ALA A 28 -8.71 2.20 -10.75
N VAL A 29 -7.79 1.62 -11.50
CA VAL A 29 -6.76 0.73 -10.97
C VAL A 29 -5.66 1.63 -10.43
N ALA A 30 -5.34 1.53 -9.14
CA ALA A 30 -4.11 2.11 -8.62
C ALA A 30 -2.95 1.28 -9.18
N GLY A 31 -2.22 1.78 -10.18
CA GLY A 31 -1.01 1.11 -10.68
C GLY A 31 0.16 1.25 -9.70
N CYS A 32 1.27 0.58 -9.98
CA CYS A 32 2.50 0.68 -9.20
C CYS A 32 3.43 1.75 -9.80
N GLY A 33 4.32 2.34 -8.98
CA GLY A 33 5.24 3.37 -9.44
C GLY A 33 4.53 4.57 -10.05
N CYS A 34 5.07 5.13 -11.13
CA CYS A 34 4.54 6.33 -11.79
C CYS A 34 3.22 6.10 -12.56
N GLU A 35 2.79 4.85 -12.76
CA GLU A 35 1.56 4.54 -13.50
C GLU A 35 0.30 4.69 -12.62
N LYS A 36 -0.06 5.93 -12.27
CA LYS A 36 -1.30 6.24 -11.56
C LYS A 36 -2.36 6.85 -12.50
N PRO A 37 -3.65 6.48 -12.34
CA PRO A 37 -4.71 7.12 -13.11
C PRO A 37 -4.78 8.61 -12.76
N PRO A 38 -4.94 9.50 -13.76
CA PRO A 38 -4.97 10.93 -13.51
C PRO A 38 -6.14 11.34 -12.60
N PRO A 39 -6.00 12.41 -11.81
CA PRO A 39 -7.10 12.92 -11.00
C PRO A 39 -8.29 13.31 -11.88
N ALA A 40 -9.50 13.08 -11.40
CA ALA A 40 -10.70 13.48 -12.13
C ALA A 40 -10.75 15.02 -12.31
N PRO A 41 -11.29 15.53 -13.44
CA PRO A 41 -11.52 16.97 -13.61
C PRO A 41 -12.40 17.53 -12.48
N ALA A 42 -11.98 18.64 -11.87
CA ALA A 42 -12.73 19.35 -10.85
C ALA A 42 -12.38 20.85 -10.83
N SER A 43 -13.28 21.67 -10.32
CA SER A 43 -13.08 23.13 -10.20
C SER A 43 -11.98 23.52 -9.20
N VAL A 44 -11.60 22.60 -8.30
CA VAL A 44 -10.51 22.74 -7.33
C VAL A 44 -9.77 21.41 -7.21
N ARG A 45 -8.43 21.42 -7.26
CA ARG A 45 -7.60 20.23 -7.04
C ARG A 45 -6.30 20.51 -6.26
N PRO A 46 -5.91 19.63 -5.33
CA PRO A 46 -6.69 18.48 -4.84
C PRO A 46 -7.95 18.94 -4.07
N ASN A 47 -8.87 18.02 -3.77
CA ASN A 47 -10.06 18.29 -2.96
C ASN A 47 -9.76 18.36 -1.45
N ALA A 48 -8.58 17.91 -1.02
CA ALA A 48 -8.07 18.13 0.33
C ALA A 48 -6.55 18.31 0.29
N THR A 49 -6.04 19.29 1.03
CA THR A 49 -4.61 19.49 1.27
C THR A 49 -4.42 20.39 2.49
N TYR A 50 -3.19 20.64 2.91
CA TYR A 50 -2.86 21.40 4.12
C TYR A 50 -2.30 22.79 3.82
N GLY A 51 -2.27 23.65 4.84
CA GLY A 51 -1.71 25.00 4.72
C GLY A 51 -0.26 24.98 4.21
N GLY A 52 0.09 25.90 3.32
CA GLY A 52 1.40 25.93 2.68
C GLY A 52 1.49 25.14 1.37
N MET A 53 0.54 24.26 1.07
CA MET A 53 0.51 23.53 -0.21
C MET A 53 -0.24 24.31 -1.30
N PRO A 54 0.14 24.15 -2.57
CA PRO A 54 -0.62 24.72 -3.68
C PRO A 54 -1.96 23.99 -3.86
N VAL A 55 -3.00 24.75 -4.21
CA VAL A 55 -4.27 24.27 -4.73
C VAL A 55 -4.58 24.97 -6.05
N THR A 56 -5.08 24.22 -7.02
CA THR A 56 -5.35 24.71 -8.37
C THR A 56 -6.85 24.86 -8.59
N MET A 57 -7.28 26.02 -9.06
CA MET A 57 -8.67 26.31 -9.41
C MET A 57 -8.86 26.43 -10.92
N PHE A 58 -9.98 25.90 -11.39
CA PHE A 58 -10.36 25.86 -12.81
C PHE A 58 -11.74 26.50 -12.99
N GLY A 59 -11.90 27.29 -14.06
CA GLY A 59 -13.16 27.93 -14.39
C GLY A 59 -13.10 28.66 -15.72
N SER A 60 -14.20 28.67 -16.48
CA SER A 60 -14.26 29.28 -17.82
C SER A 60 -14.02 30.80 -17.83
N GLY A 61 -14.19 31.47 -16.69
CA GLY A 61 -13.90 32.90 -16.52
C GLY A 61 -12.45 33.23 -16.15
N ILE A 62 -11.58 32.22 -16.00
CA ILE A 62 -10.16 32.39 -15.71
C ILE A 62 -9.40 32.62 -17.03
N THR A 63 -8.60 33.68 -17.09
CA THR A 63 -7.86 34.09 -18.30
C THR A 63 -6.39 34.27 -17.94
N THR A 64 -5.49 33.61 -18.67
CA THR A 64 -4.03 33.69 -18.45
C THR A 64 -3.53 35.13 -18.45
N GLY A 65 -2.65 35.46 -17.50
CA GLY A 65 -2.08 36.80 -17.30
C GLY A 65 -2.97 37.77 -16.51
N GLN A 66 -4.27 37.48 -16.35
CA GLN A 66 -5.17 38.29 -15.54
C GLN A 66 -4.91 38.06 -14.04
N LEU A 67 -5.00 39.13 -13.24
CA LEU A 67 -4.89 39.08 -11.79
C LEU A 67 -6.25 38.84 -11.12
N TYR A 68 -6.24 38.00 -10.09
CA TYR A 68 -7.40 37.58 -9.32
C TYR A 68 -7.20 37.76 -7.82
N THR A 69 -8.32 37.85 -7.10
CA THR A 69 -8.39 37.78 -5.65
C THR A 69 -9.13 36.50 -5.29
N VAL A 70 -8.50 35.67 -4.47
CA VAL A 70 -9.04 34.39 -3.99
C VAL A 70 -9.29 34.48 -2.51
N THR A 71 -10.54 34.25 -2.09
CA THR A 71 -10.93 34.24 -0.68
C THR A 71 -11.34 32.83 -0.29
N PHE A 72 -10.64 32.30 0.70
CA PHE A 72 -10.98 31.07 1.41
C PHE A 72 -11.86 31.43 2.61
N THR A 73 -12.95 30.70 2.82
CA THR A 73 -13.86 30.90 3.94
C THR A 73 -14.13 29.56 4.61
N ALA A 74 -13.61 29.40 5.82
CA ALA A 74 -13.83 28.21 6.63
C ALA A 74 -15.26 28.17 7.18
N MET A 75 -15.69 26.98 7.59
CA MET A 75 -17.04 26.75 8.13
C MET A 75 -17.39 27.65 9.33
N ASN A 76 -16.40 28.02 10.16
CA ASN A 76 -16.60 28.92 11.30
C ASN A 76 -16.68 30.42 10.91
N GLY A 77 -16.66 30.73 9.61
CA GLY A 77 -16.68 32.08 9.07
C GLY A 77 -15.30 32.76 8.97
N THR A 78 -14.23 32.13 9.46
CA THR A 78 -12.87 32.66 9.28
C THR A 78 -12.55 32.73 7.79
N ALA A 79 -12.20 33.92 7.31
CA ALA A 79 -11.85 34.14 5.91
C ALA A 79 -10.39 34.61 5.77
N THR A 80 -9.70 34.10 4.76
CA THR A 80 -8.36 34.56 4.38
C THR A 80 -8.31 34.81 2.88
N THR A 81 -7.75 35.95 2.49
CA THR A 81 -7.74 36.40 1.10
C THR A 81 -6.32 36.50 0.59
N VAL A 82 -6.07 35.90 -0.58
CA VAL A 82 -4.85 36.05 -1.36
C VAL A 82 -5.17 36.93 -2.56
N SER A 83 -4.54 38.10 -2.63
CA SER A 83 -4.76 39.08 -3.70
C SER A 83 -3.69 38.99 -4.77
N SER A 84 -4.01 39.50 -5.96
CA SER A 84 -3.07 39.63 -7.08
C SER A 84 -2.47 38.31 -7.57
N VAL A 85 -3.26 37.24 -7.56
CA VAL A 85 -2.88 35.93 -8.12
C VAL A 85 -2.99 35.99 -9.63
N ALA A 86 -1.87 35.85 -10.35
CA ALA A 86 -1.88 35.76 -11.81
C ALA A 86 -2.32 34.36 -12.25
N ALA A 87 -3.30 34.30 -13.15
CA ALA A 87 -3.63 33.05 -13.81
C ALA A 87 -2.52 32.65 -14.80
N VAL A 88 -2.15 31.38 -14.82
CA VAL A 88 -1.11 30.84 -15.70
C VAL A 88 -1.72 29.86 -16.70
N SER A 89 -1.09 29.70 -17.87
CA SER A 89 -1.41 28.58 -18.75
C SER A 89 -0.49 27.42 -18.41
N LYS A 90 -1.04 26.32 -17.91
CA LYS A 90 -0.32 25.09 -17.59
C LYS A 90 -1.09 23.88 -18.07
N ARG A 91 -0.39 22.77 -18.27
CA ARG A 91 -1.03 21.46 -18.51
C ARG A 91 -1.81 21.06 -17.26
N ASP A 92 -3.03 20.58 -17.47
CA ASP A 92 -3.89 20.06 -16.42
C ASP A 92 -3.55 18.58 -16.14
N LEU A 93 -3.31 18.22 -14.88
CA LEU A 93 -3.05 16.83 -14.47
C LEU A 93 -4.17 15.85 -14.85
N ALA A 94 -5.42 16.29 -15.03
CA ALA A 94 -6.53 15.40 -15.41
C ALA A 94 -6.40 14.88 -16.84
N ASP A 95 -6.07 15.75 -17.79
CA ASP A 95 -6.17 15.44 -19.23
C ASP A 95 -4.92 15.83 -20.04
N GLY A 96 -3.94 16.47 -19.41
CA GLY A 96 -2.69 16.92 -20.04
C GLY A 96 -2.85 18.14 -20.94
N VAL A 97 -4.03 18.75 -20.98
CA VAL A 97 -4.32 19.89 -21.87
C VAL A 97 -3.93 21.20 -21.19
N TYR A 98 -3.34 22.13 -21.94
CA TYR A 98 -3.07 23.48 -21.45
C TYR A 98 -4.37 24.23 -21.16
N LYS A 99 -4.51 24.73 -19.93
CA LYS A 99 -5.67 25.50 -19.46
C LYS A 99 -5.20 26.70 -18.66
N ALA A 100 -6.04 27.73 -18.62
CA ALA A 100 -5.86 28.82 -17.66
C ALA A 100 -6.18 28.30 -16.25
N GLN A 101 -5.25 28.47 -15.33
CA GLN A 101 -5.31 27.93 -13.97
C GLN A 101 -4.95 29.01 -12.95
N LEU A 102 -5.61 29.00 -11.80
CA LEU A 102 -5.18 29.76 -10.63
C LEU A 102 -4.56 28.81 -9.62
N ILE A 103 -3.25 28.91 -9.44
CA ILE A 103 -2.49 28.10 -8.48
C ILE A 103 -2.24 29.00 -7.27
N VAL A 104 -2.78 28.61 -6.12
CA VAL A 104 -2.72 29.41 -4.89
C VAL A 104 -2.24 28.55 -3.74
N THR A 105 -1.28 29.05 -2.98
CA THR A 105 -0.88 28.42 -1.72
C THR A 105 -2.01 28.56 -0.69
N VAL A 106 -2.45 27.43 -0.12
CA VAL A 106 -3.46 27.41 0.94
C VAL A 106 -2.92 28.18 2.15
N PRO A 107 -3.60 29.22 2.65
CA PRO A 107 -3.12 29.97 3.81
C PRO A 107 -3.02 29.10 5.06
N SER A 108 -1.89 29.16 5.75
CA SER A 108 -1.62 28.39 6.98
C SER A 108 -2.47 28.81 8.18
N SER A 109 -3.12 29.98 8.12
CA SER A 109 -4.01 30.49 9.16
C SER A 109 -5.43 29.91 9.11
N LEU A 110 -5.77 29.13 8.07
CA LEU A 110 -7.09 28.52 7.96
C LEU A 110 -7.25 27.38 8.98
N PRO A 111 -8.41 27.27 9.66
CA PRO A 111 -8.69 26.14 10.53
C PRO A 111 -8.90 24.86 9.71
N LEU A 112 -8.72 23.71 10.38
CA LEU A 112 -8.97 22.39 9.79
C LEU A 112 -10.45 22.21 9.42
N GLY A 113 -10.69 21.51 8.31
CA GLY A 113 -12.04 21.15 7.87
C GLY A 113 -12.50 21.88 6.60
N PRO A 114 -13.83 21.96 6.38
CA PRO A 114 -14.41 22.44 5.12
C PRO A 114 -14.15 23.93 4.90
N VAL A 115 -13.75 24.27 3.68
CA VAL A 115 -13.45 25.63 3.26
C VAL A 115 -14.08 25.91 1.90
N GLY A 116 -14.94 26.92 1.84
CA GLY A 116 -15.44 27.45 0.57
C GLY A 116 -14.41 28.38 -0.06
N ILE A 117 -14.41 28.47 -1.38
CA ILE A 117 -13.49 29.33 -2.13
C ILE A 117 -14.27 30.22 -3.07
N THR A 118 -13.96 31.51 -3.07
CA THR A 118 -14.50 32.47 -4.05
C THR A 118 -13.35 33.14 -4.78
N VAL A 119 -13.54 33.35 -6.08
CA VAL A 119 -12.56 34.00 -6.95
C VAL A 119 -13.21 35.21 -7.60
N LYS A 120 -12.53 36.35 -7.54
CA LYS A 120 -12.89 37.61 -8.22
C LYS A 120 -11.71 38.06 -9.06
N ARG A 121 -11.95 38.82 -10.13
CA ARG A 121 -10.86 39.59 -10.75
C ARG A 121 -10.35 40.62 -9.74
N ALA A 122 -9.04 40.87 -9.73
CA ALA A 122 -8.46 41.86 -8.85
C ALA A 122 -9.14 43.23 -9.01
N GLY A 123 -9.54 43.85 -7.91
CA GLY A 123 -10.27 45.13 -7.89
C GLY A 123 -11.76 45.05 -8.27
N GLN A 124 -12.30 43.87 -8.58
CA GLN A 124 -13.72 43.69 -8.89
C GLN A 124 -14.50 43.08 -7.72
N THR A 125 -15.78 43.41 -7.64
CA THR A 125 -16.69 42.90 -6.59
C THR A 125 -17.42 41.63 -6.98
N VAL A 126 -17.58 41.40 -8.29
CA VAL A 126 -18.31 40.27 -8.88
C VAL A 126 -17.52 38.97 -8.69
N ILE A 127 -18.19 37.95 -8.16
CA ILE A 127 -17.66 36.58 -8.03
C ILE A 127 -17.69 35.90 -9.40
N LEU A 128 -16.53 35.43 -9.85
CA LEU A 128 -16.36 34.72 -11.11
C LEU A 128 -16.44 33.20 -10.95
N LEU A 129 -15.95 32.69 -9.82
CA LEU A 129 -16.00 31.29 -9.46
C LEU A 129 -16.34 31.18 -7.98
N SER A 130 -17.29 30.31 -7.66
CA SER A 130 -17.62 29.93 -6.29
C SER A 130 -17.55 28.41 -6.18
N ILE A 131 -16.68 27.95 -5.29
CA ILE A 131 -16.49 26.54 -4.96
C ILE A 131 -17.04 26.35 -3.54
N PRO A 132 -18.05 25.48 -3.37
CA PRO A 132 -18.66 25.27 -2.06
C PRO A 132 -17.71 24.52 -1.12
N ASP A 133 -17.91 24.67 0.19
CA ASP A 133 -17.10 23.99 1.22
C ASP A 133 -17.25 22.46 1.23
N THR A 134 -18.24 21.92 0.51
CA THR A 134 -18.35 20.48 0.22
C THR A 134 -17.25 19.97 -0.71
N SER A 135 -16.57 20.86 -1.45
CA SER A 135 -15.59 20.49 -2.49
C SER A 135 -14.14 20.60 -2.04
N PHE A 136 -13.85 21.29 -0.93
CA PHE A 136 -12.48 21.50 -0.46
C PHE A 136 -12.37 21.41 1.08
N THR A 137 -11.37 20.67 1.56
CA THR A 137 -11.09 20.49 2.99
C THR A 137 -9.63 20.83 3.29
N VAL A 138 -9.38 21.66 4.30
CA VAL A 138 -8.03 21.88 4.84
C VAL A 138 -7.69 20.75 5.79
N ALA A 139 -6.74 19.90 5.37
CA ALA A 139 -6.22 18.78 6.13
C ALA A 139 -5.14 19.22 7.14
N PRO A 140 -4.81 18.39 8.14
CA PRO A 140 -3.70 18.65 9.07
C PRO A 140 -2.37 18.73 8.34
N GLN A 141 -1.40 19.47 8.92
CA GLN A 141 -0.01 19.39 8.47
C GLN A 141 0.48 17.93 8.50
N PRO A 142 1.33 17.53 7.54
CA PRO A 142 1.75 16.15 7.45
C PRO A 142 2.62 15.77 8.64
N ILE A 143 2.35 14.58 9.19
CA ILE A 143 3.31 13.95 10.10
C ILE A 143 4.46 13.40 9.26
N SER A 144 5.70 13.71 9.66
CA SER A 144 6.86 13.05 9.08
C SER A 144 6.90 11.62 9.57
N VAL A 145 6.81 10.67 8.65
CA VAL A 145 6.91 9.25 8.97
C VAL A 145 8.39 8.87 9.05
N PRO A 146 8.85 8.38 10.20
CA PRO A 146 10.24 7.97 10.36
C PRO A 146 10.57 6.76 9.47
N ALA A 147 11.77 6.76 8.91
CA ALA A 147 12.31 5.61 8.19
C ALA A 147 12.65 4.45 9.13
N GLN A 148 12.90 4.75 10.40
CA GLN A 148 13.27 3.73 11.38
C GLN A 148 12.06 2.94 11.83
N VAL A 149 12.26 1.65 12.09
CA VAL A 149 11.31 0.78 12.81
C VAL A 149 11.13 1.31 14.24
N GLY A 150 9.88 1.44 14.69
CA GLY A 150 9.59 1.95 16.02
C GLY A 150 8.12 2.29 16.26
N GLU A 151 7.86 2.87 17.43
CA GLU A 151 6.55 3.40 17.84
C GLU A 151 6.70 4.88 18.18
N PHE A 152 5.82 5.69 17.60
CA PHE A 152 5.87 7.15 17.64
C PHE A 152 4.51 7.70 18.11
N HIS A 153 4.58 8.71 18.97
CA HIS A 153 3.40 9.27 19.64
C HIS A 153 3.28 10.75 19.30
N TYR A 154 2.16 11.13 18.68
CA TYR A 154 1.84 12.51 18.34
C TYR A 154 0.72 12.99 19.26
N GLN A 155 1.10 13.75 20.30
CA GLN A 155 0.16 14.31 21.28
C GLN A 155 -0.64 15.47 20.67
N ASN A 156 -1.87 15.66 21.15
CA ASN A 156 -2.77 16.73 20.73
C ASN A 156 -3.04 16.77 19.22
N PHE A 157 -2.97 15.62 18.56
CA PHE A 157 -3.26 15.51 17.14
C PHE A 157 -4.76 15.70 16.88
N GLN A 158 -5.10 16.32 15.75
CA GLN A 158 -6.48 16.51 15.31
C GLN A 158 -6.58 16.10 13.85
N PHE A 159 -7.61 15.34 13.49
CA PHE A 159 -7.97 15.17 12.09
C PHE A 159 -8.76 16.38 11.59
N ALA A 160 -8.76 16.55 10.27
CA ALA A 160 -9.76 17.36 9.59
C ALA A 160 -10.91 16.48 9.13
N VAL A 161 -12.15 16.94 9.28
CA VAL A 161 -13.35 16.24 8.84
C VAL A 161 -14.06 17.10 7.80
N SER A 162 -14.25 16.55 6.59
CA SER A 162 -14.99 17.24 5.52
C SER A 162 -16.48 17.39 5.83
N ARG A 163 -17.19 18.14 4.99
CA ARG A 163 -18.65 18.29 5.07
C ARG A 163 -19.40 16.95 4.96
N ALA A 164 -18.82 15.96 4.26
CA ALA A 164 -19.38 14.63 4.09
C ALA A 164 -19.00 13.64 5.22
N GLY A 165 -18.27 14.08 6.25
CA GLY A 165 -17.82 13.22 7.35
C GLY A 165 -16.55 12.40 7.03
N VAL A 166 -15.88 12.65 5.91
CA VAL A 166 -14.58 12.02 5.59
C VAL A 166 -13.50 12.63 6.46
N VAL A 167 -12.75 11.77 7.16
CA VAL A 167 -11.62 12.13 8.03
C VAL A 167 -10.34 12.18 7.19
N TYR A 168 -9.52 13.22 7.38
CA TYR A 168 -8.25 13.42 6.68
C TYR A 168 -7.04 13.43 7.62
N LEU A 169 -6.01 12.71 7.21
CA LEU A 169 -4.66 12.67 7.79
C LEU A 169 -3.66 12.90 6.66
N SER A 170 -2.63 13.71 6.89
CA SER A 170 -1.56 13.94 5.92
C SER A 170 -0.28 13.26 6.41
N LEU A 171 0.46 12.62 5.51
CA LEU A 171 1.73 11.95 5.77
C LEU A 171 2.82 12.55 4.88
N ASN A 172 4.01 12.74 5.44
CA ASN A 172 5.23 13.02 4.71
C ASN A 172 6.13 11.79 4.80
N LEU A 173 6.43 11.21 3.64
CA LEU A 173 7.18 9.97 3.45
C LEU A 173 8.54 10.20 2.81
N ASN A 174 9.05 11.44 2.73
CA ASN A 174 10.34 11.77 2.10
C ASN A 174 11.51 10.92 2.64
N SER A 175 11.45 10.51 3.90
CA SER A 175 12.50 9.70 4.53
C SER A 175 12.31 8.20 4.30
N VAL A 176 11.15 7.77 3.81
CA VAL A 176 10.83 6.36 3.62
C VAL A 176 11.17 5.95 2.19
N THR A 177 12.33 5.34 2.03
CA THR A 177 12.82 4.89 0.72
C THR A 177 12.63 3.40 0.48
N LEU A 178 12.12 2.67 1.47
CA LEU A 178 12.19 1.23 1.51
C LEU A 178 10.87 0.58 1.97
N PRO A 179 10.63 -0.70 1.62
CA PRO A 179 9.38 -1.38 1.98
C PRO A 179 9.14 -1.42 3.49
N MET A 180 7.97 -0.94 3.92
CA MET A 180 7.64 -0.82 5.34
C MET A 180 6.14 -0.91 5.58
N VAL A 181 5.78 -1.47 6.74
CA VAL A 181 4.42 -1.44 7.28
C VAL A 181 4.28 -0.26 8.22
N PHE A 182 3.23 0.52 7.99
CA PHE A 182 2.75 1.57 8.86
C PHE A 182 1.54 1.07 9.63
N GLN A 183 1.52 1.29 10.94
CA GLN A 183 0.37 1.04 11.79
C GLN A 183 -0.10 2.35 12.41
N GLY A 184 -1.37 2.72 12.23
CA GLY A 184 -1.93 3.96 12.78
C GLY A 184 -3.16 3.71 13.65
N GLN A 185 -3.20 4.30 14.83
CA GLN A 185 -4.36 4.30 15.72
C GLN A 185 -4.53 5.64 16.44
N ALA A 186 -5.76 6.15 16.46
CA ALA A 186 -6.12 7.33 17.25
C ALA A 186 -6.62 6.90 18.64
N LYS A 187 -5.86 7.23 19.68
CA LYS A 187 -6.16 6.90 21.08
C LYS A 187 -7.17 7.86 21.68
N GLY A 188 -8.27 7.35 22.21
CA GLY A 188 -9.37 8.17 22.75
C GLY A 188 -10.27 8.81 21.69
N TYR A 189 -10.14 8.44 20.40
CA TYR A 189 -11.03 8.85 19.33
C TYR A 189 -11.67 7.62 18.65
N PRO A 190 -12.92 7.23 18.99
CA PRO A 190 -13.49 5.93 18.63
C PRO A 190 -14.05 5.88 17.20
N LEU A 191 -13.21 6.18 16.21
CA LEU A 191 -13.54 6.06 14.79
C LEU A 191 -13.51 4.59 14.37
N ARG A 192 -14.64 4.10 13.86
CA ARG A 192 -14.81 2.74 13.34
C ARG A 192 -14.75 2.73 11.83
N PHE A 193 -13.92 1.87 11.25
CA PHE A 193 -13.72 1.78 9.82
C PHE A 193 -13.13 0.42 9.42
N SER A 194 -13.33 0.06 8.17
CA SER A 194 -12.77 -1.11 7.52
C SER A 194 -11.78 -0.69 6.43
N SER A 195 -11.08 -1.65 5.83
CA SER A 195 -10.14 -1.35 4.73
C SER A 195 -10.85 -0.75 3.50
N ASP A 196 -12.13 -1.08 3.29
CA ASP A 196 -12.95 -0.50 2.21
C ASP A 196 -13.30 0.99 2.43
N ASP A 197 -13.12 1.50 3.64
CA ASP A 197 -13.42 2.89 3.99
C ASP A 197 -12.21 3.83 3.78
N ILE A 198 -11.10 3.33 3.23
CA ILE A 198 -9.82 4.06 3.21
C ILE A 198 -9.30 4.25 1.79
N VAL A 199 -8.96 5.49 1.48
CA VAL A 199 -8.34 5.89 0.22
C VAL A 199 -7.12 6.77 0.49
N PHE A 200 -6.05 6.56 -0.26
CA PHE A 200 -4.86 7.39 -0.24
C PHE A 200 -4.83 8.23 -1.51
N TYR A 201 -4.77 9.53 -1.33
CA TYR A 201 -4.43 10.48 -2.39
C TYR A 201 -3.02 11.02 -2.16
N ASN A 202 -2.41 11.63 -3.17
CA ASN A 202 -1.29 12.52 -2.95
C ASN A 202 -1.72 13.99 -2.97
N THR A 203 -0.79 14.90 -2.70
CA THR A 203 -1.08 16.35 -2.66
C THR A 203 -1.37 16.97 -4.03
N GLN A 204 -1.18 16.23 -5.13
CA GLN A 204 -1.61 16.62 -6.47
C GLN A 204 -3.04 16.13 -6.80
N GLY A 205 -3.60 15.24 -5.97
CA GLY A 205 -4.94 14.67 -6.11
C GLY A 205 -4.99 13.32 -6.84
N PHE A 206 -3.84 12.72 -7.17
CA PHE A 206 -3.83 11.36 -7.72
C PHE A 206 -4.33 10.36 -6.69
N LEU A 207 -5.08 9.37 -7.17
CA LEU A 207 -5.40 8.20 -6.38
C LEU A 207 -4.15 7.32 -6.28
N MET A 208 -3.53 7.31 -5.11
CA MET A 208 -2.30 6.56 -4.86
C MET A 208 -2.60 5.11 -4.55
N GLN A 209 -3.57 4.88 -3.66
CA GLN A 209 -3.91 3.55 -3.19
C GLN A 209 -5.37 3.46 -2.75
N LEU A 210 -6.04 2.37 -3.13
CA LEU A 210 -7.30 1.93 -2.52
C LEU A 210 -6.96 0.75 -1.61
N LEU A 211 -7.30 0.82 -0.31
CA LEU A 211 -7.15 -0.34 0.58
C LEU A 211 -8.35 -1.27 0.57
N ASN A 212 -9.21 -1.11 -0.42
CA ASN A 212 -10.37 -1.96 -0.57
C ASN A 212 -9.96 -3.43 -0.76
N GLN A 213 -10.96 -4.30 -0.67
CA GLN A 213 -10.78 -5.73 -0.80
C GLN A 213 -10.02 -6.16 -2.08
N ASN A 214 -9.89 -5.33 -3.12
CA ASN A 214 -9.26 -5.70 -4.39
C ASN A 214 -7.73 -5.52 -4.42
N MET A 215 -7.12 -4.94 -3.39
CA MET A 215 -5.67 -4.64 -3.34
C MET A 215 -5.02 -5.33 -2.11
N PRO A 216 -4.81 -6.65 -2.15
CA PRO A 216 -4.45 -7.39 -0.95
C PRO A 216 -2.99 -7.30 -0.57
N GLY A 217 -2.70 -7.63 0.69
CA GLY A 217 -1.35 -7.59 1.26
C GLY A 217 -0.84 -6.17 1.50
N LEU A 218 -1.45 -5.17 0.89
CA LEU A 218 -1.11 -3.76 1.06
C LEU A 218 -1.70 -3.16 2.32
N GLY A 219 -2.79 -3.68 2.88
CA GLY A 219 -3.29 -3.17 4.15
C GLY A 219 -4.35 -4.05 4.81
N SER A 220 -4.57 -3.81 6.09
CA SER A 220 -5.61 -4.44 6.89
C SER A 220 -6.09 -3.52 7.99
N THR A 221 -7.30 -3.75 8.49
CA THR A 221 -7.87 -3.01 9.62
C THR A 221 -8.19 -3.96 10.76
N VAL A 222 -7.74 -3.63 11.96
CA VAL A 222 -8.04 -4.39 13.18
C VAL A 222 -9.02 -3.57 14.02
N SER A 223 -10.20 -4.14 14.26
CA SER A 223 -11.21 -3.48 15.09
C SER A 223 -10.72 -3.34 16.52
N SER A 224 -10.91 -2.16 17.10
CA SER A 224 -10.62 -1.91 18.51
C SER A 224 -11.92 -1.89 19.33
N SER A 225 -11.86 -2.42 20.55
CA SER A 225 -12.96 -2.28 21.52
C SER A 225 -12.69 -1.09 22.44
N GLY A 226 -13.65 -0.19 22.60
CA GLY A 226 -13.57 0.91 23.57
C GLY A 226 -13.50 2.29 22.93
N ASN A 227 -12.62 3.15 23.47
CA ASN A 227 -12.55 4.58 23.11
C ASN A 227 -11.53 4.89 22.01
N ASP A 228 -10.71 3.92 21.59
CA ASP A 228 -9.73 4.10 20.52
C ASP A 228 -10.35 3.80 19.15
N SER A 229 -9.75 4.35 18.10
CA SER A 229 -10.11 4.01 16.72
C SER A 229 -9.77 2.56 16.40
N ASP A 230 -10.36 2.06 15.33
CA ASP A 230 -9.79 0.88 14.67
C ASP A 230 -8.36 1.18 14.20
N THR A 231 -7.54 0.14 14.09
CA THR A 231 -6.13 0.26 13.73
C THR A 231 -5.95 -0.04 12.26
N LEU A 232 -5.32 0.87 11.52
CA LEU A 232 -4.90 0.64 10.14
C LEU A 232 -3.49 0.05 10.14
N HIS A 233 -3.29 -1.06 9.44
CA HIS A 233 -1.98 -1.53 8.98
C HIS A 233 -1.89 -1.29 7.47
N TYR A 234 -0.83 -0.65 7.00
CA TYR A 234 -0.59 -0.35 5.60
C TYR A 234 0.85 -0.72 5.25
N SER A 235 1.00 -1.75 4.43
CA SER A 235 2.27 -2.23 3.89
C SER A 235 2.52 -1.59 2.54
N ARG A 236 3.53 -0.72 2.46
CA ARG A 236 3.88 -0.01 1.22
C ARG A 236 5.21 -0.55 0.69
N HIS A 237 5.18 -0.98 -0.56
CA HIS A 237 6.32 -1.62 -1.24
C HIS A 237 6.70 -0.92 -2.56
N GLU A 238 5.86 -0.02 -3.05
CA GLU A 238 6.03 0.65 -4.36
C GLU A 238 7.21 1.64 -4.43
N PHE A 239 7.92 1.86 -3.32
CA PHE A 239 9.06 2.79 -3.25
C PHE A 239 10.19 2.36 -4.18
N THR A 240 10.52 1.07 -4.19
CA THR A 240 11.64 0.53 -4.97
C THR A 240 11.44 0.81 -6.46
N THR A 241 10.25 0.55 -6.99
CA THR A 241 9.93 0.82 -8.40
C THR A 241 10.04 2.31 -8.74
N PHE A 242 9.47 3.19 -7.89
CA PHE A 242 9.52 4.64 -8.10
C PHE A 242 10.95 5.17 -8.10
N TYR A 243 11.77 4.82 -7.10
CA TYR A 243 13.14 5.31 -7.00
C TYR A 243 14.03 4.75 -8.13
N LEU A 244 13.85 3.47 -8.51
CA LEU A 244 14.55 2.89 -9.66
C LEU A 244 14.21 3.62 -10.98
N GLU A 245 12.93 3.93 -11.22
CA GLU A 245 12.49 4.68 -12.41
C GLU A 245 13.11 6.09 -12.46
N HIS A 246 13.45 6.69 -11.32
CA HIS A 246 14.04 8.02 -11.22
C HIS A 246 15.58 8.02 -11.15
N ASP A 247 16.21 6.90 -10.79
CA ASP A 247 17.66 6.73 -10.73
C ASP A 247 18.28 6.19 -12.03
N GLU A 248 17.61 5.27 -12.75
CA GLU A 248 18.20 4.62 -13.93
C GLU A 248 18.09 5.51 -15.19
N ARG A 249 19.18 6.21 -15.53
CA ARG A 249 19.43 6.88 -16.84
C ARG A 249 18.65 8.17 -17.13
N GLN A 250 18.10 8.85 -16.12
CA GLN A 250 17.38 10.14 -16.27
C GLN A 250 16.12 10.10 -17.16
N ALA A 251 15.63 8.92 -17.54
CA ALA A 251 14.48 8.79 -18.45
C ALA A 251 13.21 9.47 -17.90
N HIS A 252 13.01 9.43 -16.58
CA HIS A 252 11.94 10.14 -15.87
C HIS A 252 12.42 11.38 -15.10
N SER A 253 13.36 12.14 -15.66
CA SER A 253 13.74 13.43 -15.06
C SER A 253 12.54 14.38 -15.04
N MET A 254 12.30 15.02 -13.88
CA MET A 254 11.26 16.03 -13.75
C MET A 254 11.53 17.22 -14.67
N ASP A 255 10.48 17.78 -15.25
CA ASP A 255 10.54 19.04 -15.98
C ASP A 255 10.82 20.18 -15.00
N PRO A 256 11.98 20.87 -15.10
CA PRO A 256 12.35 21.92 -14.16
C PRO A 256 11.44 23.16 -14.24
N THR A 257 10.64 23.28 -15.30
CA THR A 257 9.66 24.37 -15.48
C THR A 257 8.27 24.00 -14.99
N ASP A 258 7.98 22.70 -14.85
CA ASP A 258 6.71 22.19 -14.34
C ASP A 258 6.86 20.83 -13.66
N ALA A 259 7.13 20.84 -12.36
CA ALA A 259 7.35 19.64 -11.52
C ALA A 259 6.19 18.63 -11.47
N ASN A 260 5.06 18.92 -12.12
CA ASN A 260 3.96 17.97 -12.34
C ASN A 260 4.18 17.05 -13.54
N TRP A 261 5.27 17.21 -14.28
CA TRP A 261 5.56 16.49 -15.50
C TRP A 261 7.02 16.07 -15.55
N HIS A 262 7.29 14.99 -16.28
CA HIS A 262 8.62 14.59 -16.70
C HIS A 262 8.99 15.24 -18.04
N LEU A 263 10.28 15.25 -18.36
CA LEU A 263 10.80 15.77 -19.63
C LEU A 263 10.29 15.02 -20.86
N ASP A 264 9.93 13.74 -20.70
CA ASP A 264 9.31 12.92 -21.74
C ASP A 264 7.82 13.23 -21.98
N GLY A 265 7.24 14.14 -21.18
CA GLY A 265 5.85 14.57 -21.26
C GLY A 265 4.86 13.71 -20.48
N SER A 266 5.32 12.65 -19.81
CA SER A 266 4.51 11.89 -18.85
C SER A 266 4.26 12.69 -17.56
N ARG A 267 3.27 12.27 -16.77
CA ARG A 267 2.91 12.95 -15.51
C ARG A 267 3.88 12.53 -14.42
N HIS A 268 4.36 13.50 -13.64
CA HIS A 268 5.06 13.20 -12.40
C HIS A 268 4.06 13.01 -11.25
N ILE A 269 4.22 11.92 -10.51
CA ILE A 269 3.42 11.56 -9.36
C ILE A 269 4.25 11.81 -8.10
N ASP A 270 3.76 12.68 -7.23
CA ASP A 270 4.32 12.87 -5.88
C ASP A 270 4.00 11.63 -5.04
N HIS A 271 5.02 10.81 -4.78
CA HIS A 271 4.93 9.61 -3.95
C HIS A 271 5.13 9.87 -2.46
N ASP A 272 5.57 11.06 -2.08
CA ASP A 272 6.06 11.31 -0.73
C ASP A 272 5.03 12.01 0.15
N HIS A 273 4.15 12.83 -0.44
CA HIS A 273 3.14 13.54 0.33
C HIS A 273 1.76 12.92 0.11
N LEU A 274 1.33 12.12 1.08
CA LEU A 274 0.05 11.43 1.04
C LEU A 274 -1.01 12.13 1.90
N VAL A 275 -2.25 12.06 1.45
CA VAL A 275 -3.45 12.47 2.15
C VAL A 275 -4.38 11.26 2.23
N LEU A 276 -4.50 10.69 3.43
CA LEU A 276 -5.44 9.61 3.71
C LEU A 276 -6.83 10.20 3.92
N ALA A 277 -7.82 9.57 3.30
CA ALA A 277 -9.23 9.87 3.44
C ALA A 277 -9.95 8.63 3.99
N ILE A 278 -10.64 8.77 5.13
CA ILE A 278 -11.30 7.66 5.84
C ILE A 278 -12.80 7.96 6.01
N THR A 279 -13.67 7.12 5.46
CA THR A 279 -15.14 7.17 5.62
C THR A 279 -15.60 6.39 6.85
N GLY A 280 -15.02 6.68 8.00
CA GLY A 280 -15.34 6.01 9.26
C GLY A 280 -16.62 6.51 9.92
N LYS A 281 -17.04 5.82 10.99
CA LYS A 281 -18.20 6.17 11.81
C LYS A 281 -17.85 6.29 13.29
N MET A 282 -18.47 7.24 13.97
CA MET A 282 -18.52 7.33 15.43
C MET A 282 -19.96 7.11 15.88
N ASN A 283 -20.20 6.11 16.73
CA ASN A 283 -21.55 5.76 17.22
C ASN A 283 -22.59 5.60 16.09
N GLY A 284 -22.18 5.02 14.95
CA GLY A 284 -23.03 4.78 13.78
C GLY A 284 -23.18 5.98 12.82
N ASN A 285 -22.72 7.17 13.18
CA ASN A 285 -22.80 8.38 12.36
C ASN A 285 -21.43 8.81 11.83
N GLY A 286 -21.40 9.60 10.75
CA GLY A 286 -20.17 10.24 10.30
C GLY A 286 -19.63 11.23 11.35
N PRO A 287 -18.30 11.40 11.47
CA PRO A 287 -17.71 12.45 12.29
C PRO A 287 -18.22 13.85 11.97
N VAL A 288 -18.25 14.72 12.99
CA VAL A 288 -18.69 16.11 12.84
C VAL A 288 -17.68 16.88 11.98
N PRO A 289 -18.12 17.60 10.92
CA PRO A 289 -17.24 18.42 10.09
C PRO A 289 -16.44 19.46 10.88
N GLY A 290 -15.18 19.70 10.48
CA GLY A 290 -14.25 20.61 11.16
C GLY A 290 -13.03 19.88 11.73
N ALA A 291 -12.38 20.48 12.74
CA ALA A 291 -11.34 19.80 13.50
C ALA A 291 -11.98 18.80 14.49
N THR A 292 -11.42 17.60 14.62
CA THR A 292 -11.81 16.68 15.69
C THR A 292 -11.37 17.23 17.06
N PRO A 293 -11.89 16.71 18.19
CA PRO A 293 -11.19 16.84 19.46
C PRO A 293 -9.74 16.38 19.33
N ALA A 294 -8.84 16.96 20.12
CA ALA A 294 -7.46 16.53 20.20
C ALA A 294 -7.36 15.12 20.82
N PHE A 295 -6.48 14.30 20.27
CA PHE A 295 -6.20 12.95 20.73
C PHE A 295 -4.72 12.61 20.54
N GLU A 296 -4.29 11.45 21.02
CA GLU A 296 -2.96 10.93 20.74
C GLU A 296 -3.01 10.03 19.49
N LEU A 297 -2.25 10.39 18.45
CA LEU A 297 -2.04 9.51 17.31
C LEU A 297 -0.82 8.64 17.60
N VAL A 298 -1.03 7.33 17.70
CA VAL A 298 0.05 6.35 17.80
C VAL A 298 0.32 5.81 16.40
N PHE A 299 1.59 5.90 16.00
CA PHE A 299 2.06 5.45 14.70
C PHE A 299 3.22 4.47 14.89
N LYS A 300 3.15 3.27 14.32
CA LYS A 300 4.24 2.30 14.36
C LYS A 300 4.73 1.98 12.97
N THR A 301 6.01 1.73 12.86
CA THR A 301 6.69 1.32 11.63
C THR A 301 7.42 0.01 11.87
N PHE A 302 7.29 -0.94 10.96
CA PHE A 302 8.01 -2.21 11.02
C PHE A 302 8.12 -2.84 9.63
N SER A 303 9.11 -3.71 9.40
CA SER A 303 9.16 -4.54 8.20
C SER A 303 8.51 -5.90 8.47
N LEU A 304 7.73 -6.41 7.50
CA LEU A 304 7.19 -7.78 7.56
C LEU A 304 8.31 -8.83 7.56
N PHE A 305 9.48 -8.47 7.04
CA PHE A 305 10.58 -9.38 6.72
C PHE A 305 11.92 -8.84 7.24
N HIS A 306 11.93 -8.20 8.41
CA HIS A 306 13.15 -7.62 8.99
C HIS A 306 14.23 -8.65 9.39
N HIS A 307 13.82 -9.90 9.60
CA HIS A 307 14.70 -11.02 9.97
C HIS A 307 14.48 -12.17 8.99
N GLY A 308 15.50 -13.02 8.81
CA GLY A 308 15.43 -14.20 7.96
C GLY A 308 14.35 -15.18 8.37
N LEU A 309 14.24 -15.43 9.67
CA LEU A 309 13.29 -16.39 10.24
C LEU A 309 12.60 -15.81 11.45
N VAL A 310 11.27 -15.78 11.39
CA VAL A 310 10.42 -15.29 12.48
C VAL A 310 9.42 -16.36 12.93
N GLY A 311 9.43 -16.65 14.23
CA GLY A 311 8.46 -17.53 14.89
C GLY A 311 7.54 -16.76 15.84
N ALA A 312 6.25 -16.68 15.55
CA ALA A 312 5.27 -16.08 16.47
C ALA A 312 5.13 -16.86 17.78
N SER A 313 5.64 -18.09 17.85
CA SER A 313 5.68 -18.94 19.04
C SER A 313 7.03 -19.64 19.22
N SER A 314 7.63 -20.19 18.15
CA SER A 314 8.95 -20.83 18.29
C SER A 314 9.75 -20.92 16.99
N ILE A 315 11.06 -21.10 17.12
CA ILE A 315 11.95 -21.56 16.05
C ILE A 315 12.70 -22.80 16.53
N ASN A 316 12.76 -23.84 15.71
CA ASN A 316 13.49 -25.07 15.98
C ASN A 316 14.45 -25.36 14.83
N MET A 317 15.75 -25.48 15.11
CA MET A 317 16.75 -25.86 14.11
C MET A 317 17.54 -27.07 14.60
N SER A 318 17.71 -28.05 13.72
CA SER A 318 18.45 -29.27 14.06
C SER A 318 19.18 -29.89 12.87
N ASN A 319 20.09 -30.81 13.16
CA ASN A 319 20.78 -31.66 12.20
C ASN A 319 21.43 -30.86 11.07
N ALA A 320 22.37 -30.00 11.44
CA ALA A 320 23.13 -29.13 10.53
C ALA A 320 22.30 -28.15 9.68
N ALA A 321 21.09 -27.81 10.11
CA ALA A 321 20.34 -26.70 9.53
C ALA A 321 21.08 -25.36 9.70
N THR A 322 21.06 -24.50 8.68
CA THR A 322 21.81 -23.24 8.67
C THR A 322 20.95 -22.02 8.33
N THR A 323 21.34 -20.87 8.85
CA THR A 323 20.84 -19.56 8.43
C THR A 323 22.00 -18.61 8.21
N ASP A 324 21.96 -17.83 7.14
CA ASP A 324 22.88 -16.75 6.83
C ASP A 324 22.14 -15.63 6.08
N SER A 325 22.86 -14.66 5.51
CA SER A 325 22.25 -13.66 4.65
C SER A 325 22.85 -13.62 3.25
N TYR A 326 22.05 -13.07 2.36
CA TYR A 326 22.34 -12.71 0.99
C TYR A 326 21.67 -11.36 0.70
N ASN A 327 22.08 -10.68 -0.36
CA ASN A 327 21.43 -9.47 -0.83
C ASN A 327 21.20 -9.61 -2.33
N SER A 328 19.95 -9.72 -2.76
CA SER A 328 19.62 -9.96 -4.17
C SER A 328 19.97 -8.81 -5.11
N ILE A 329 20.09 -7.59 -4.59
CA ILE A 329 20.47 -6.40 -5.36
C ILE A 329 21.98 -6.40 -5.64
N THR A 330 22.80 -6.70 -4.63
CA THR A 330 24.27 -6.63 -4.72
C THR A 330 24.92 -7.99 -5.01
N ASN A 331 24.17 -9.09 -4.91
CA ASN A 331 24.63 -10.47 -4.99
C ASN A 331 25.71 -10.83 -3.94
N LEU A 332 25.69 -10.20 -2.76
CA LEU A 332 26.65 -10.43 -1.69
C LEU A 332 26.06 -11.30 -0.58
N SER A 333 26.81 -12.29 -0.12
CA SER A 333 26.50 -13.05 1.10
C SER A 333 27.01 -12.33 2.34
N GLY A 334 26.33 -12.54 3.47
CA GLY A 334 26.63 -11.86 4.73
C GLY A 334 26.33 -12.72 5.96
N THR A 335 26.26 -12.04 7.10
CA THR A 335 26.09 -12.62 8.44
C THR A 335 24.81 -12.15 9.12
N ASP A 336 23.78 -11.78 8.35
CA ASP A 336 22.52 -11.24 8.85
C ASP A 336 21.41 -12.31 8.84
N GLY A 337 21.77 -13.59 9.02
CA GLY A 337 20.84 -14.72 9.06
C GLY A 337 19.99 -14.76 10.33
N ASP A 338 19.44 -13.61 10.70
CA ASP A 338 18.91 -13.33 12.01
C ASP A 338 17.63 -14.12 12.30
N LEU A 339 17.50 -14.51 13.57
CA LEU A 339 16.32 -15.20 14.08
C LEU A 339 15.54 -14.31 15.04
N ARG A 340 14.21 -14.34 14.96
CA ARG A 340 13.34 -13.67 15.92
C ARG A 340 12.17 -14.54 16.34
N SER A 341 11.96 -14.74 17.64
CA SER A 341 10.83 -15.52 18.15
C SER A 341 10.12 -14.80 19.30
N ASN A 342 8.79 -14.81 19.32
CA ASN A 342 8.03 -14.35 20.50
C ASN A 342 8.04 -15.38 21.64
N GLY A 343 8.45 -16.62 21.36
CA GLY A 343 8.65 -17.66 22.37
C GLY A 343 10.08 -18.18 22.35
N SER A 344 10.27 -19.50 22.17
CA SER A 344 11.60 -20.11 22.26
C SER A 344 12.33 -20.17 20.92
N ILE A 345 13.66 -20.17 20.98
CA ILE A 345 14.56 -20.60 19.91
C ILE A 345 15.34 -21.83 20.40
N ASN A 346 15.13 -22.98 19.74
CA ASN A 346 15.77 -24.24 20.10
C ASN A 346 16.69 -24.71 18.97
N LEU A 347 17.99 -24.77 19.23
CA LEU A 347 19.03 -25.19 18.30
C LEU A 347 19.74 -26.43 18.84
N THR A 348 19.89 -27.46 18.00
CA THR A 348 20.57 -28.71 18.39
C THR A 348 21.30 -29.36 17.22
N ASN A 349 22.10 -30.38 17.50
CA ASN A 349 22.77 -31.24 16.52
C ASN A 349 23.46 -30.46 15.39
N ALA A 350 24.42 -29.60 15.75
CA ALA A 350 25.20 -28.77 14.82
C ALA A 350 24.40 -27.76 13.98
N ALA A 351 23.18 -27.38 14.40
CA ALA A 351 22.49 -26.24 13.80
C ALA A 351 23.32 -24.95 13.91
N PHE A 352 23.34 -24.12 12.86
CA PHE A 352 24.22 -22.97 12.75
C PHE A 352 23.46 -21.71 12.33
N VAL A 353 23.57 -20.65 13.13
CA VAL A 353 22.98 -19.34 12.83
C VAL A 353 24.10 -18.35 12.61
N ASN A 354 24.23 -17.87 11.39
CA ASN A 354 25.15 -16.81 11.02
C ASN A 354 24.46 -15.45 11.12
N GLY A 355 24.28 -14.97 12.35
CA GLY A 355 23.57 -13.74 12.66
C GLY A 355 23.15 -13.64 14.12
N ASP A 356 22.32 -12.65 14.41
CA ASP A 356 21.76 -12.39 15.73
C ASP A 356 20.51 -13.25 15.98
N ALA A 357 20.18 -13.45 17.26
CA ALA A 357 18.97 -14.17 17.63
C ALA A 357 18.27 -13.50 18.81
N THR A 358 16.98 -13.21 18.66
CA THR A 358 16.16 -12.56 19.69
C THR A 358 14.94 -13.41 20.04
N ALA A 359 14.77 -13.77 21.33
CA ALA A 359 13.71 -14.69 21.77
C ALA A 359 13.24 -14.44 23.20
N ALA A 360 12.14 -15.06 23.63
CA ALA A 360 11.78 -15.12 25.04
C ALA A 360 12.64 -16.13 25.83
N SER A 361 13.18 -17.16 25.15
CA SER A 361 14.11 -18.13 25.74
C SER A 361 14.93 -18.85 24.67
N PHE A 362 16.08 -19.42 25.08
CA PHE A 362 16.99 -20.15 24.20
C PHE A 362 17.32 -21.53 24.75
N SER A 363 17.41 -22.52 23.87
CA SER A 363 18.03 -23.83 24.13
C SER A 363 19.03 -24.13 23.01
N VAL A 364 20.33 -24.03 23.27
CA VAL A 364 21.39 -24.24 22.27
C VAL A 364 22.28 -25.37 22.75
N THR A 365 22.23 -26.53 22.09
CA THR A 365 22.84 -27.79 22.55
C THR A 365 23.55 -28.54 21.43
N ASN A 366 24.31 -29.59 21.77
CA ASN A 366 24.86 -30.57 20.82
C ASN A 366 25.61 -29.93 19.63
N GLY A 367 26.51 -28.99 19.93
CA GLY A 367 27.36 -28.33 18.93
C GLY A 367 26.65 -27.27 18.07
N ALA A 368 25.41 -26.89 18.40
CA ALA A 368 24.76 -25.77 17.73
C ALA A 368 25.41 -24.42 18.08
N VAL A 369 25.40 -23.48 17.14
CA VAL A 369 26.10 -22.19 17.23
C VAL A 369 25.20 -21.05 16.75
N ILE A 370 25.28 -19.92 17.45
CA ILE A 370 24.83 -18.60 17.00
C ILE A 370 26.07 -17.72 16.99
N THR A 371 26.43 -17.15 15.85
CA THR A 371 27.65 -16.33 15.71
C THR A 371 27.48 -14.92 16.26
N GLY A 372 26.27 -14.37 16.16
CA GLY A 372 25.92 -13.03 16.66
C GLY A 372 25.42 -13.01 18.10
N THR A 373 24.70 -11.93 18.43
CA THR A 373 24.18 -11.62 19.75
C THR A 373 22.91 -12.41 20.04
N LYS A 374 22.84 -12.99 21.25
CA LYS A 374 21.63 -13.61 21.79
C LYS A 374 20.90 -12.63 22.72
N THR A 375 19.73 -12.18 22.32
CA THR A 375 18.92 -11.21 23.08
C THR A 375 17.67 -11.87 23.63
N THR A 376 17.51 -11.88 24.95
CA THR A 376 16.26 -12.29 25.58
C THR A 376 15.32 -11.09 25.69
N THR A 377 14.09 -11.21 25.22
CA THR A 377 13.07 -10.15 25.30
C THR A 377 11.70 -10.70 25.72
N SER A 378 11.00 -9.92 26.53
CA SER A 378 9.59 -10.16 26.88
C SER A 378 8.62 -9.43 25.94
N GLN A 379 9.12 -8.54 25.09
CA GLN A 379 8.29 -7.82 24.12
C GLN A 379 7.99 -8.73 22.93
N ALA A 380 6.72 -9.05 22.76
CA ALA A 380 6.24 -9.77 21.59
C ALA A 380 6.20 -8.84 20.36
N LEU A 381 6.65 -9.34 19.21
CA LEU A 381 6.33 -8.75 17.92
C LEU A 381 4.82 -8.83 17.68
N ASP A 382 4.28 -7.77 17.11
CA ASP A 382 2.95 -7.76 16.51
C ASP A 382 3.05 -8.25 15.05
N PHE A 383 1.99 -8.90 14.57
CA PHE A 383 1.95 -9.44 13.21
C PHE A 383 0.74 -8.89 12.47
N MET A 384 0.98 -8.35 11.28
CA MET A 384 -0.10 -7.91 10.39
C MET A 384 -1.03 -9.09 10.06
N PRO A 385 -2.35 -8.97 10.27
CA PRO A 385 -3.27 -10.02 9.87
C PRO A 385 -3.35 -10.13 8.35
N ILE A 386 -3.57 -11.34 7.86
CA ILE A 386 -3.71 -11.61 6.42
C ILE A 386 -5.17 -11.40 6.03
N SER A 387 -5.41 -10.51 5.06
CA SER A 387 -6.72 -10.31 4.44
C SER A 387 -6.70 -10.84 3.00
N VAL A 388 -7.69 -11.66 2.64
CA VAL A 388 -7.84 -12.19 1.26
C VAL A 388 -8.90 -11.39 0.51
N PRO A 389 -8.63 -10.94 -0.72
CA PRO A 389 -9.65 -10.36 -1.56
C PRO A 389 -10.73 -11.37 -1.87
N LYS A 390 -11.96 -10.88 -1.94
CA LYS A 390 -13.06 -11.67 -2.46
C LYS A 390 -12.93 -11.91 -3.97
N GLU A 391 -12.37 -10.95 -4.70
CA GLU A 391 -12.29 -10.95 -6.17
C GLU A 391 -11.05 -11.64 -6.75
N LEU A 392 -10.17 -12.22 -5.93
CA LEU A 392 -9.03 -12.97 -6.49
C LEU A 392 -9.55 -14.13 -7.32
N GLN A 393 -8.89 -14.34 -8.47
CA GLN A 393 -9.05 -15.56 -9.21
C GLN A 393 -8.77 -16.75 -8.27
N ASN A 394 -9.82 -17.54 -8.02
CA ASN A 394 -9.73 -18.73 -7.20
C ASN A 394 -9.29 -19.89 -8.09
N LEU A 395 -8.06 -20.35 -7.88
CA LEU A 395 -7.49 -21.47 -8.64
C LEU A 395 -7.90 -22.84 -8.09
N GLY A 396 -8.66 -22.87 -6.97
CA GLY A 396 -8.94 -24.11 -6.27
C GLY A 396 -7.66 -24.76 -5.76
N ASN A 397 -7.56 -26.09 -5.86
CA ASN A 397 -6.39 -26.82 -5.41
C ASN A 397 -5.38 -27.00 -6.54
N ILE A 398 -4.12 -26.65 -6.31
CA ILE A 398 -3.01 -26.96 -7.21
C ILE A 398 -2.39 -28.29 -6.76
N VAL A 399 -2.85 -29.38 -7.37
CA VAL A 399 -2.33 -30.73 -7.08
C VAL A 399 -1.62 -31.27 -8.30
N ARG A 400 -0.31 -31.54 -8.20
CA ARG A 400 0.51 -32.06 -9.30
C ARG A 400 1.40 -33.20 -8.82
N THR A 401 1.52 -34.22 -9.66
CA THR A 401 2.34 -35.40 -9.40
C THR A 401 2.95 -35.92 -10.71
N ASN A 402 3.97 -36.78 -10.62
CA ASN A 402 4.61 -37.48 -11.73
C ASN A 402 5.13 -36.52 -12.80
N SER A 403 6.03 -35.62 -12.38
CA SER A 403 6.71 -34.62 -13.22
C SER A 403 5.79 -33.62 -13.93
N LYS A 404 4.50 -33.56 -13.59
CA LYS A 404 3.57 -32.57 -14.14
C LYS A 404 3.94 -31.17 -13.68
N THR A 405 3.77 -30.21 -14.60
CA THR A 405 4.05 -28.80 -14.37
C THR A 405 2.76 -27.98 -14.36
N TYR A 406 2.72 -26.92 -13.56
CA TYR A 406 1.71 -25.87 -13.61
C TYR A 406 2.41 -24.51 -13.56
N THR A 407 2.04 -23.58 -14.43
CA THR A 407 2.69 -22.26 -14.52
C THR A 407 1.71 -21.16 -14.15
N LEU A 408 2.14 -20.24 -13.30
CA LEU A 408 1.45 -19.00 -12.98
C LEU A 408 2.28 -17.84 -13.53
N VAL A 409 1.66 -16.96 -14.31
CA VAL A 409 2.32 -15.83 -14.95
C VAL A 409 1.99 -14.56 -14.17
N GLY A 410 3.01 -13.76 -13.87
CA GLY A 410 2.93 -12.46 -13.24
C GLY A 410 2.87 -11.29 -14.24
N PRO A 411 2.51 -10.08 -13.79
CA PRO A 411 2.12 -9.75 -12.42
C PRO A 411 0.71 -10.24 -12.09
N ALA A 412 0.52 -10.98 -10.98
CA ALA A 412 -0.79 -11.51 -10.62
C ALA A 412 -0.91 -11.97 -9.16
N SER A 413 -2.12 -11.84 -8.60
CA SER A 413 -2.47 -12.39 -7.28
C SER A 413 -3.57 -13.45 -7.39
N TYR A 414 -3.43 -14.55 -6.66
CA TYR A 414 -4.36 -15.69 -6.72
C TYR A 414 -4.80 -16.16 -5.34
N LYS A 415 -6.06 -16.60 -5.24
CA LYS A 415 -6.54 -17.38 -4.10
C LYS A 415 -6.38 -18.86 -4.42
N VAL A 416 -5.73 -19.59 -3.53
CA VAL A 416 -5.48 -21.03 -3.69
C VAL A 416 -6.02 -21.78 -2.48
N GLY A 417 -6.67 -22.92 -2.74
CA GLY A 417 -7.10 -23.86 -1.71
C GLY A 417 -5.88 -24.44 -1.00
N LYS A 418 -5.22 -25.39 -1.67
CA LYS A 418 -3.94 -25.99 -1.25
C LYS A 418 -2.99 -26.15 -2.42
N ILE A 419 -1.71 -26.32 -2.12
CA ILE A 419 -0.66 -26.68 -3.08
C ILE A 419 -0.06 -28.01 -2.63
N ASP A 420 -0.29 -29.08 -3.39
CA ASP A 420 0.29 -30.40 -3.14
C ASP A 420 1.09 -30.85 -4.36
N LEU A 421 2.42 -30.84 -4.24
CA LEU A 421 3.34 -31.27 -5.30
C LEU A 421 4.10 -32.53 -4.84
N SER A 422 4.13 -33.55 -5.69
CA SER A 422 4.88 -34.79 -5.42
C SER A 422 5.54 -35.36 -6.68
N ASN A 423 6.46 -36.30 -6.50
CA ASN A 423 7.09 -37.09 -7.56
C ASN A 423 7.58 -36.22 -8.73
N ASP A 424 8.55 -35.35 -8.46
CA ASP A 424 9.17 -34.43 -9.42
C ASP A 424 8.24 -33.38 -10.05
N ALA A 425 7.00 -33.21 -9.54
CA ALA A 425 6.10 -32.18 -10.03
C ALA A 425 6.64 -30.76 -9.79
N ARG A 426 6.21 -29.83 -10.65
CA ARG A 426 6.68 -28.43 -10.62
C ARG A 426 5.53 -27.44 -10.60
N LEU A 427 5.62 -26.45 -9.72
CA LEU A 427 4.89 -25.20 -9.83
C LEU A 427 5.90 -24.14 -10.31
N ILE A 428 5.69 -23.59 -11.50
CA ILE A 428 6.50 -22.51 -12.05
C ILE A 428 5.79 -21.20 -11.76
N ILE A 429 6.52 -20.29 -11.12
CA ILE A 429 6.14 -18.89 -10.93
C ILE A 429 6.91 -18.10 -11.98
N ASP A 430 6.23 -17.72 -13.05
CA ASP A 430 6.77 -16.87 -14.09
C ASP A 430 6.55 -15.40 -13.71
N ASN A 431 7.43 -14.90 -12.86
CA ASN A 431 7.46 -13.53 -12.33
C ASN A 431 8.38 -12.59 -13.13
N ALA A 432 8.76 -12.95 -14.36
CA ALA A 432 9.68 -12.15 -15.18
C ALA A 432 9.12 -10.78 -15.58
N ASN A 433 7.79 -10.65 -15.63
CA ASN A 433 7.10 -9.40 -15.97
C ASN A 433 6.50 -8.71 -14.72
N GLY A 434 6.77 -9.22 -13.53
CA GLY A 434 6.27 -8.66 -12.27
C GLY A 434 5.84 -9.71 -11.25
N PRO A 435 5.52 -9.27 -10.02
CA PRO A 435 5.38 -10.15 -8.87
C PRO A 435 4.18 -11.10 -8.95
N VAL A 436 4.33 -12.28 -8.32
CA VAL A 436 3.23 -13.22 -8.12
C VAL A 436 2.95 -13.39 -6.63
N THR A 437 1.68 -13.30 -6.25
CA THR A 437 1.24 -13.45 -4.85
C THR A 437 0.20 -14.54 -4.71
N LEU A 438 0.40 -15.48 -3.79
CA LEU A 438 -0.52 -16.57 -3.51
C LEU A 438 -1.11 -16.44 -2.10
N TYR A 439 -2.43 -16.35 -2.01
CA TYR A 439 -3.19 -16.45 -0.76
C TYR A 439 -3.68 -17.88 -0.59
N VAL A 440 -2.96 -18.69 0.19
CA VAL A 440 -3.26 -20.10 0.40
C VAL A 440 -4.10 -20.27 1.65
N THR A 441 -5.24 -20.93 1.50
CA THR A 441 -6.24 -21.07 2.57
C THR A 441 -6.11 -22.36 3.37
N GLN A 442 -5.37 -23.34 2.85
CA GLN A 442 -5.01 -24.61 3.49
C GLN A 442 -3.49 -24.80 3.41
N ASN A 443 -3.02 -26.04 3.16
CA ASN A 443 -1.60 -26.38 3.24
C ASN A 443 -0.84 -26.15 1.93
N VAL A 444 0.47 -25.98 2.06
CA VAL A 444 1.46 -26.06 0.97
C VAL A 444 2.41 -27.20 1.29
N THR A 445 2.47 -28.20 0.43
CA THR A 445 3.31 -29.40 0.61
C THR A 445 4.06 -29.71 -0.68
N THR A 446 5.38 -29.86 -0.58
CA THR A 446 6.23 -30.41 -1.65
C THR A 446 6.96 -31.64 -1.14
N THR A 447 6.93 -32.74 -1.89
CA THR A 447 7.52 -34.04 -1.53
C THR A 447 8.16 -34.72 -2.73
N ASN A 448 9.03 -35.72 -2.49
CA ASN A 448 9.63 -36.56 -3.54
C ASN A 448 10.18 -35.74 -4.72
N SER A 449 11.12 -34.84 -4.45
CA SER A 449 11.81 -33.96 -5.41
C SER A 449 10.93 -32.95 -6.16
N ALA A 450 9.66 -32.82 -5.77
CA ALA A 450 8.80 -31.75 -6.29
C ALA A 450 9.28 -30.36 -5.83
N ARG A 451 9.04 -29.34 -6.65
CA ARG A 451 9.59 -27.99 -6.43
C ARG A 451 8.65 -26.87 -6.87
N ILE A 452 8.76 -25.74 -6.19
CA ILE A 452 8.25 -24.44 -6.64
C ILE A 452 9.46 -23.69 -7.19
N THR A 453 9.40 -23.22 -8.43
CA THR A 453 10.53 -22.51 -9.08
C THR A 453 10.07 -21.17 -9.60
N THR A 454 10.81 -20.11 -9.32
CA THR A 454 10.59 -18.77 -9.89
C THR A 454 11.44 -18.57 -11.15
N THR A 455 11.07 -17.60 -11.98
CA THR A 455 11.84 -17.21 -13.17
C THR A 455 12.81 -16.06 -12.85
N ASP A 456 12.36 -15.12 -12.03
CA ASP A 456 13.20 -14.13 -11.34
C ASP A 456 13.55 -14.64 -9.94
N THR A 457 14.83 -14.54 -9.59
CA THR A 457 15.39 -14.98 -8.31
C THR A 457 15.31 -13.91 -7.22
N ASN A 458 14.82 -12.70 -7.50
CA ASN A 458 14.52 -11.71 -6.47
C ASN A 458 13.35 -12.24 -5.59
N PRO A 459 13.58 -12.53 -4.30
CA PRO A 459 12.55 -13.02 -3.38
C PRO A 459 11.38 -12.06 -3.17
N GLU A 460 11.53 -10.75 -3.44
CA GLU A 460 10.43 -9.79 -3.36
C GLU A 460 9.36 -10.06 -4.44
N ASN A 461 9.74 -10.67 -5.56
CA ASN A 461 8.85 -10.93 -6.70
C ASN A 461 7.99 -12.20 -6.56
N PHE A 462 8.05 -12.90 -5.42
CA PHE A 462 7.15 -14.01 -5.12
C PHE A 462 6.78 -14.09 -3.64
N ALA A 463 5.49 -14.00 -3.35
CA ALA A 463 4.97 -14.05 -1.98
C ALA A 463 3.93 -15.17 -1.76
N LEU A 464 4.05 -15.85 -0.62
CA LEU A 464 3.10 -16.85 -0.14
C LEU A 464 2.46 -16.39 1.18
N TYR A 465 1.19 -16.01 1.16
CA TYR A 465 0.42 -15.63 2.34
C TYR A 465 -0.51 -16.78 2.80
N MET A 466 -0.36 -17.21 4.05
CA MET A 466 -1.10 -18.34 4.62
C MET A 466 -2.29 -17.87 5.48
N VAL A 467 -3.50 -17.92 4.91
CA VAL A 467 -4.68 -17.15 5.35
C VAL A 467 -5.31 -17.65 6.65
N ASN A 468 -5.21 -18.94 6.97
CA ASN A 468 -5.91 -19.55 8.11
C ASN A 468 -5.04 -20.51 8.92
N GLY A 469 -3.72 -20.26 8.97
CA GLY A 469 -2.80 -21.14 9.70
C GLY A 469 -2.55 -22.50 9.04
N GLY A 470 -2.80 -22.63 7.74
CA GLY A 470 -2.45 -23.84 6.99
C GLY A 470 -0.94 -24.05 6.94
N ASP A 471 -0.50 -25.29 7.02
CA ASP A 471 0.93 -25.60 7.19
C ASP A 471 1.69 -25.50 5.86
N VAL A 472 2.93 -25.03 5.95
CA VAL A 472 3.89 -24.99 4.83
C VAL A 472 4.97 -26.02 5.10
N THR A 473 5.06 -27.02 4.25
CA THR A 473 6.12 -28.04 4.27
C THR A 473 6.81 -28.06 2.92
N LEU A 474 8.03 -27.51 2.89
CA LEU A 474 8.89 -27.56 1.72
C LEU A 474 10.01 -28.58 1.98
N THR A 475 10.05 -29.64 1.19
CA THR A 475 11.05 -30.70 1.33
C THR A 475 11.91 -30.81 0.08
N ASN A 476 13.12 -31.35 0.25
CA ASN A 476 14.11 -31.73 -0.78
C ASN A 476 15.08 -30.63 -1.19
N ALA A 477 16.21 -31.04 -1.78
CA ALA A 477 17.40 -30.24 -2.12
C ALA A 477 17.21 -29.22 -3.27
N GLY A 478 15.99 -28.74 -3.50
CA GLY A 478 15.71 -27.68 -4.45
C GLY A 478 15.96 -26.29 -3.85
N THR A 479 16.07 -25.30 -4.73
CA THR A 479 16.16 -23.88 -4.35
C THR A 479 14.80 -23.22 -4.46
N PHE A 480 14.40 -22.50 -3.42
CA PHE A 480 13.23 -21.64 -3.37
C PHE A 480 13.69 -20.17 -3.29
N TYR A 481 13.02 -19.29 -4.03
CA TYR A 481 13.17 -17.84 -3.93
C TYR A 481 11.80 -17.25 -3.67
N GLY A 482 11.64 -16.50 -2.59
CA GLY A 482 10.38 -15.87 -2.23
C GLY A 482 10.22 -15.64 -0.74
N VAL A 483 9.11 -15.03 -0.38
CA VAL A 483 8.73 -14.83 1.03
C VAL A 483 7.54 -15.71 1.42
N VAL A 484 7.54 -16.18 2.68
CA VAL A 484 6.38 -16.87 3.26
C VAL A 484 5.92 -16.10 4.49
N TYR A 485 4.66 -15.69 4.49
CA TYR A 485 4.04 -14.99 5.60
C TYR A 485 2.80 -15.73 6.10
N GLY A 486 2.91 -16.29 7.29
CA GLY A 486 1.87 -17.09 7.92
C GLY A 486 2.05 -17.14 9.43
N PRO A 487 1.81 -16.04 10.17
CA PRO A 487 2.07 -15.97 11.62
C PRO A 487 1.24 -16.97 12.46
N GLN A 488 0.23 -17.62 11.86
CA GLN A 488 -0.58 -18.68 12.48
C GLN A 488 -0.23 -20.10 11.97
N SER A 489 0.70 -20.22 11.03
CA SER A 489 1.00 -21.46 10.28
C SER A 489 2.27 -22.14 10.77
N LEU A 490 2.34 -23.47 10.75
CA LEU A 490 3.61 -24.16 10.93
C LEU A 490 4.39 -24.13 9.62
N ILE A 491 5.69 -23.81 9.68
CA ILE A 491 6.58 -23.79 8.53
C ILE A 491 7.70 -24.80 8.76
N ASN A 492 7.83 -25.77 7.85
CA ASN A 492 8.82 -26.84 7.93
C ASN A 492 9.68 -26.88 6.67
N PHE A 493 10.99 -26.70 6.87
CA PHE A 493 12.02 -26.80 5.85
C PHE A 493 12.95 -27.97 6.17
N THR A 494 13.05 -28.93 5.25
CA THR A 494 13.77 -30.19 5.53
C THR A 494 14.56 -30.72 4.33
N ASN A 495 15.53 -31.58 4.61
CA ASN A 495 16.25 -32.41 3.64
C ASN A 495 17.09 -31.61 2.63
N GLY A 496 17.93 -30.69 3.14
CA GLY A 496 18.95 -30.01 2.34
C GLY A 496 18.46 -28.95 1.36
N GLY A 497 17.20 -28.51 1.46
CA GLY A 497 16.67 -27.43 0.62
C GLY A 497 17.33 -26.09 0.91
N GLN A 498 17.42 -25.24 -0.13
CA GLN A 498 17.93 -23.87 -0.03
C GLN A 498 16.78 -22.88 -0.19
N PHE A 499 16.61 -21.98 0.78
CA PHE A 499 15.47 -21.08 0.87
C PHE A 499 15.95 -19.63 0.94
N ASN A 500 15.82 -18.90 -0.16
CA ASN A 500 16.27 -17.52 -0.29
C ASN A 500 15.07 -16.57 -0.12
N GLY A 501 15.15 -15.66 0.85
CA GLY A 501 14.07 -14.71 1.16
C GLY A 501 13.87 -14.57 2.67
N ALA A 502 12.62 -14.46 3.11
CA ALA A 502 12.29 -14.30 4.53
C ALA A 502 11.00 -15.06 4.89
N PHE A 503 10.95 -15.58 6.11
CA PHE A 503 9.94 -16.56 6.50
C PHE A 503 9.35 -16.25 7.87
N VAL A 504 8.04 -16.01 7.92
CA VAL A 504 7.28 -15.70 9.14
C VAL A 504 6.24 -16.79 9.37
N GLY A 505 6.40 -17.56 10.43
CA GLY A 505 5.51 -18.66 10.82
C GLY A 505 5.05 -18.55 12.28
N LYS A 506 4.04 -19.34 12.68
CA LYS A 506 3.75 -19.58 14.09
C LYS A 506 4.91 -20.29 14.76
N SER A 507 5.28 -21.43 14.19
CA SER A 507 6.49 -22.15 14.54
C SER A 507 7.24 -22.47 13.26
N VAL A 508 8.54 -22.22 13.26
CA VAL A 508 9.39 -22.51 12.10
C VAL A 508 10.39 -23.61 12.47
N THR A 509 10.46 -24.65 11.64
CA THR A 509 11.36 -25.79 11.82
C THR A 509 12.30 -25.91 10.64
N LEU A 510 13.60 -25.87 10.88
CA LEU A 510 14.62 -26.25 9.89
C LEU A 510 15.30 -27.53 10.37
N ASN A 511 15.40 -28.52 9.49
CA ASN A 511 16.00 -29.80 9.86
C ASN A 511 16.75 -30.44 8.68
N ASN A 512 17.64 -31.38 8.99
CA ASN A 512 18.36 -32.23 8.03
C ASN A 512 19.06 -31.40 6.94
N GLY A 513 19.91 -30.47 7.36
CA GLY A 513 20.75 -29.67 6.45
C GLY A 513 20.00 -28.59 5.66
N ALA A 514 18.74 -28.27 5.98
CA ALA A 514 18.03 -27.16 5.35
C ALA A 514 18.77 -25.83 5.58
N GLN A 515 18.85 -24.99 4.54
CA GLN A 515 19.60 -23.74 4.54
C GLN A 515 18.66 -22.58 4.20
N VAL A 516 18.61 -21.57 5.07
CA VAL A 516 17.91 -20.31 4.79
C VAL A 516 18.94 -19.22 4.54
N HIS A 517 18.79 -18.53 3.42
CA HIS A 517 19.56 -17.36 3.04
C HIS A 517 18.63 -16.15 3.13
N TYR A 518 18.76 -15.38 4.22
CA TYR A 518 17.96 -14.18 4.42
C TYR A 518 18.30 -13.15 3.35
N ASP A 519 17.32 -12.69 2.57
CA ASP A 519 17.55 -11.59 1.66
C ASP A 519 17.43 -10.25 2.38
N THR A 520 18.57 -9.61 2.64
CA THR A 520 18.66 -8.31 3.32
C THR A 520 18.00 -7.17 2.56
N ALA A 521 17.77 -7.31 1.24
CA ALA A 521 16.97 -6.33 0.49
C ALA A 521 15.53 -6.24 1.01
N LEU A 522 15.02 -7.29 1.67
CA LEU A 522 13.68 -7.32 2.28
C LEU A 522 13.60 -6.58 3.63
N ARG A 523 14.75 -6.25 4.24
CA ARG A 523 14.78 -5.55 5.55
C ARG A 523 14.13 -4.18 5.46
N GLY A 524 14.27 -3.56 4.28
CA GLY A 524 13.90 -2.19 4.05
C GLY A 524 14.81 -1.20 4.78
N GLU A 525 16.13 -1.47 4.84
CA GLU A 525 17.19 -0.59 5.36
C GLU A 525 18.18 -0.08 4.32
#